data_AF-W6KR20-F1
#
_entry.id   AF-W6KR20-F1
#
_cell.length_a   1.000
_cell.length_b   1.000
_cell.length_c   1.000
_cell.angle_alpha   90.00
_cell.angle_beta   90.00
_cell.angle_gamma   90.00
#
_symmetry.space_group_name_H-M   'P 1'
#
loop_
_entity.id
_entity.type
_entity.pdbx_description
1 polymer ?
#
loop_
_entity_poly.entity_id
_entity_poly.type
_entity_poly.pdbx_seq_one_letter_code
_entity_poly.pdbx_strand_id
1 'polypeptide(L)'
;MYEEEAKRRRNVELQNQAALAIQRQWRQYLQEREDDHERMKSIVLQMKPTSPELESASTGSAAVSAAGTYSQSTQAALLQEYDDLLSQRTAILERNLVCQHRIACHFAEQRTRKGEDNTNNQLTPPEAERQYWALVRKLHEEKTRLLRKRQAAEEALVHLRERYQGAIDGVLAQEAEFREFIKEISQCASFTHSNHRIPAEDVNSFLEIDEKQRGNIRKARIRYLQLKNEAKRLRHLASQGTGGGSSDGMYLIDLEQLKIENANLNEKIEERNDDIAKLRRKVTTTVHVLTHMREKLEFKREENAELRFQVAAVEEELSGVRDQLAQSKKRRDEFLNSNLRMREKIPLVGSENLLIDYEQRKARINESRIRVVDLTNTHVELVKQIKKYTSEVEQLLRELSHYPTTSATAH
;
A
#
# COMPACT_ATOMS: atom_id res chain seq x y z
N MET A 1 -24.31 -20.92 -4.99
CA MET A 1 -23.37 -20.42 -6.01
C MET A 1 -24.06 -19.48 -7.00
N TYR A 2 -24.93 -19.97 -7.90
CA TYR A 2 -25.57 -19.10 -8.93
C TYR A 2 -26.48 -17.98 -8.38
N GLU A 3 -27.20 -18.20 -7.28
CA GLU A 3 -28.07 -17.16 -6.69
C GLU A 3 -27.29 -16.01 -6.03
N GLU A 4 -26.11 -16.30 -5.48
CA GLU A 4 -25.26 -15.29 -4.86
C GLU A 4 -24.59 -14.41 -5.90
N GLU A 5 -24.19 -15.00 -7.03
CA GLU A 5 -23.65 -14.26 -8.17
C GLU A 5 -24.72 -13.34 -8.80
N ALA A 6 -25.96 -13.82 -8.92
CA ALA A 6 -27.08 -12.99 -9.40
C ALA A 6 -27.39 -11.82 -8.45
N LYS A 7 -27.35 -12.04 -7.13
CA LYS A 7 -27.52 -10.98 -6.12
C LYS A 7 -26.37 -9.96 -6.17
N ARG A 8 -25.13 -10.41 -6.37
CA ARG A 8 -23.96 -9.51 -6.54
C ARG A 8 -24.11 -8.64 -7.79
N ARG A 9 -24.53 -9.22 -8.93
CA ARG A 9 -24.77 -8.46 -10.17
C ARG A 9 -25.85 -7.38 -9.99
N ARG A 10 -26.99 -7.72 -9.38
CA ARG A 10 -28.05 -6.75 -9.06
C ARG A 10 -27.58 -5.64 -8.12
N ASN A 11 -26.76 -5.97 -7.12
CA ASN A 11 -26.19 -4.97 -6.23
C ASN A 11 -25.23 -4.01 -6.96
N VAL A 12 -24.41 -4.53 -7.87
CA VAL A 12 -23.51 -3.71 -8.70
C VAL A 12 -24.32 -2.81 -9.64
N GLU A 13 -25.40 -3.31 -10.23
CA GLU A 13 -26.31 -2.51 -11.05
C GLU A 13 -26.98 -1.38 -10.26
N LEU A 14 -27.47 -1.65 -9.05
CA LEU A 14 -28.04 -0.64 -8.15
C LEU A 14 -27.00 0.41 -7.73
N GLN A 15 -25.76 -0.01 -7.46
CA GLN A 15 -24.66 0.91 -7.15
C GLN A 15 -24.33 1.80 -8.34
N ASN A 16 -24.30 1.25 -9.57
CA ASN A 16 -24.06 2.02 -10.79
C ASN A 16 -25.20 3.00 -11.07
N GLN A 17 -26.45 2.61 -10.85
CA GLN A 17 -27.61 3.49 -10.99
C GLN A 17 -27.57 4.64 -9.95
N ALA A 18 -27.23 4.34 -8.70
CA ALA A 18 -27.07 5.35 -7.66
C ALA A 18 -25.91 6.31 -7.98
N ALA A 19 -24.78 5.80 -8.46
CA ALA A 19 -23.63 6.63 -8.87
C ALA A 19 -24.00 7.59 -10.02
N LEU A 20 -24.77 7.11 -11.01
CA LEU A 20 -25.27 7.95 -12.11
C LEU A 20 -26.25 9.02 -11.61
N ALA A 21 -27.14 8.69 -10.67
CA ALA A 21 -28.05 9.66 -10.08
C ALA A 21 -27.30 10.76 -9.31
N ILE A 22 -26.29 10.37 -8.51
CA ILE A 22 -25.42 11.31 -7.78
C ILE A 22 -24.66 12.21 -8.76
N GLN A 23 -24.10 11.66 -9.83
CA GLN A 23 -23.40 12.45 -10.85
C GLN A 23 -24.33 13.46 -11.55
N ARG A 24 -25.59 13.09 -11.82
CA ARG A 24 -26.58 14.01 -12.39
C ARG A 24 -26.92 15.14 -11.41
N GLN A 25 -27.20 14.82 -10.14
CA GLN A 25 -27.48 15.83 -9.13
C GLN A 25 -26.28 16.73 -8.84
N TRP A 26 -25.06 16.19 -8.91
CA TRP A 26 -23.83 16.98 -8.75
C TRP A 26 -23.62 17.95 -9.91
N ARG A 27 -23.91 17.54 -11.15
CA ARG A 27 -23.89 18.43 -12.31
C ARG A 27 -24.95 19.53 -12.19
N GLN A 28 -26.16 19.18 -11.74
CA GLN A 28 -27.23 20.16 -11.49
C GLN A 28 -26.81 21.16 -10.41
N TYR A 29 -26.28 20.70 -9.29
CA TYR A 29 -25.79 21.57 -8.22
C TYR A 29 -24.63 22.48 -8.66
N LEU A 30 -23.69 21.95 -9.46
CA LEU A 30 -22.61 22.77 -10.04
C LEU A 30 -23.18 23.87 -10.93
N GLN A 31 -24.17 23.53 -11.75
CA GLN A 31 -24.84 24.47 -12.64
C GLN A 31 -25.63 25.53 -11.85
N GLU A 32 -26.40 25.13 -10.83
CA GLU A 32 -27.10 26.05 -9.93
C GLU A 32 -26.12 26.98 -9.19
N ARG A 33 -24.96 26.48 -8.79
CA ARG A 33 -23.92 27.28 -8.13
C ARG A 33 -23.25 28.26 -9.09
N GLU A 34 -23.02 27.85 -10.34
CA GLU A 34 -22.53 28.74 -11.39
C GLU A 34 -23.56 29.83 -11.69
N ASP A 35 -24.84 29.47 -11.81
CA ASP A 35 -25.96 30.42 -12.00
C ASP A 35 -26.09 31.38 -10.80
N ASP A 36 -25.97 30.90 -9.57
CA ASP A 36 -25.99 31.74 -8.37
C ASP A 36 -24.74 32.62 -8.29
N HIS A 37 -23.58 32.14 -8.72
CA HIS A 37 -22.38 32.96 -8.81
C HIS A 37 -22.54 34.05 -9.87
N GLU A 38 -23.16 33.76 -11.01
CA GLU A 38 -23.48 34.72 -12.05
C GLU A 38 -24.55 35.74 -11.59
N ARG A 39 -25.56 35.29 -10.85
CA ARG A 39 -26.55 36.18 -10.20
C ARG A 39 -25.88 37.09 -9.19
N MET A 40 -25.02 36.55 -8.33
CA MET A 40 -24.31 37.32 -7.31
C MET A 40 -23.29 38.28 -7.94
N LYS A 41 -22.64 37.89 -9.05
CA LYS A 41 -21.79 38.77 -9.86
C LYS A 41 -22.61 39.88 -10.53
N SER A 42 -23.82 39.59 -10.98
CA SER A 42 -24.76 40.57 -11.53
C SER A 42 -25.26 41.55 -10.47
N ILE A 43 -25.58 41.07 -9.27
CA ILE A 43 -25.95 41.89 -8.11
C ILE A 43 -24.77 42.79 -7.70
N VAL A 44 -23.55 42.26 -7.63
CA VAL A 44 -22.34 43.04 -7.33
C VAL A 44 -22.03 44.07 -8.43
N LEU A 45 -22.33 43.77 -9.70
CA LEU A 45 -22.22 44.75 -10.79
C LEU A 45 -23.26 45.87 -10.65
N GLN A 46 -24.48 45.56 -10.22
CA GLN A 46 -25.54 46.54 -9.95
C GLN A 46 -25.28 47.37 -8.69
N MET A 47 -24.56 46.83 -7.71
CA MET A 47 -24.18 47.55 -6.47
C MET A 47 -22.84 48.29 -6.58
N LYS A 48 -22.14 48.22 -7.73
CA LYS A 48 -20.93 49.03 -7.94
C LYS A 48 -21.37 50.50 -8.09
N PRO A 49 -20.94 51.40 -7.19
CA PRO A 49 -21.36 52.79 -7.26
C PRO A 49 -20.78 53.39 -8.54
N THR A 50 -21.64 53.69 -9.51
CA THR A 50 -21.33 54.70 -10.52
C THR A 50 -21.10 56.00 -9.79
N SER A 51 -19.84 56.41 -9.69
CA SER A 51 -19.45 57.75 -9.25
C SER A 51 -20.31 58.79 -9.99
N PRO A 52 -21.07 59.64 -9.29
CA PRO A 52 -21.74 60.75 -9.95
C PRO A 52 -20.68 61.82 -10.20
N GLU A 53 -20.37 62.06 -11.48
CA GLU A 53 -19.81 63.34 -11.89
C GLU A 53 -20.81 64.44 -11.53
N LEU A 54 -20.29 65.44 -10.84
CA LEU A 54 -20.98 66.66 -10.43
C LEU A 54 -21.45 67.44 -11.67
N GLU A 55 -22.76 67.47 -11.91
CA GLU A 55 -23.39 68.66 -12.46
C GLU A 55 -24.56 69.14 -11.59
N SER A 56 -24.51 70.43 -11.33
CA SER A 56 -25.42 71.24 -10.54
C SER A 56 -26.80 71.39 -11.21
N ALA A 57 -27.87 71.14 -10.47
CA ALA A 57 -29.13 71.88 -10.66
C ALA A 57 -29.98 71.84 -9.39
N SER A 58 -30.26 73.05 -8.89
CA SER A 58 -31.20 73.35 -7.83
C SER A 58 -32.63 73.01 -8.22
N THR A 59 -33.32 72.19 -7.42
CA THR A 59 -34.79 72.27 -7.28
C THR A 59 -35.28 71.46 -6.07
N GLY A 60 -36.09 72.11 -5.21
CA GLY A 60 -37.27 71.48 -4.61
C GLY A 60 -37.10 70.73 -3.28
N SER A 61 -37.48 71.42 -2.20
CA SER A 61 -37.58 70.97 -0.79
C SER A 61 -38.68 69.92 -0.52
N ALA A 62 -38.81 68.89 -1.36
CA ALA A 62 -39.80 67.82 -1.19
C ALA A 62 -39.19 66.39 -1.11
N ALA A 63 -37.88 66.25 -1.34
CA ALA A 63 -37.22 64.94 -1.45
C ALA A 63 -36.71 64.36 -0.10
N VAL A 64 -36.60 65.17 0.95
CA VAL A 64 -35.95 64.76 2.21
C VAL A 64 -36.83 63.83 3.05
N SER A 65 -38.15 63.97 2.98
CA SER A 65 -39.10 63.05 3.63
C SER A 65 -39.21 61.71 2.89
N ALA A 66 -39.21 61.73 1.55
CA ALA A 66 -39.25 60.52 0.73
C ALA A 66 -37.96 59.68 0.86
N ALA A 67 -36.78 60.31 0.86
CA ALA A 67 -35.49 59.62 0.99
C ALA A 67 -35.30 58.90 2.34
N GLY A 68 -35.85 59.45 3.43
CA GLY A 68 -35.88 58.80 4.75
C GLY A 68 -36.74 57.53 4.78
N THR A 69 -37.95 57.58 4.20
CA THR A 69 -38.82 56.41 4.04
C THR A 69 -38.26 55.37 3.06
N TYR A 70 -37.62 55.80 1.97
CA TYR A 70 -36.98 54.87 1.02
C TYR A 70 -35.77 54.18 1.65
N SER A 71 -34.92 54.89 2.42
CA SER A 71 -33.77 54.27 3.10
C SER A 71 -34.18 53.37 4.27
N GLN A 72 -35.27 53.68 4.97
CA GLN A 72 -35.83 52.81 6.00
C GLN A 72 -36.55 51.60 5.39
N SER A 73 -37.22 51.76 4.24
CA SER A 73 -37.85 50.67 3.50
C SER A 73 -36.81 49.73 2.90
N THR A 74 -35.67 50.23 2.41
CA THR A 74 -34.58 49.39 1.93
C THR A 74 -33.86 48.69 3.08
N GLN A 75 -33.66 49.37 4.22
CA GLN A 75 -33.12 48.73 5.42
C GLN A 75 -34.05 47.65 5.97
N ALA A 76 -35.36 47.88 5.97
CA ALA A 76 -36.35 46.89 6.37
C ALA A 76 -36.40 45.70 5.40
N ALA A 77 -36.30 45.94 4.09
CA ALA A 77 -36.24 44.88 3.09
C ALA A 77 -34.96 44.03 3.22
N LEU A 78 -33.81 44.65 3.49
CA LEU A 78 -32.55 43.94 3.73
C LEU A 78 -32.57 43.13 5.04
N LEU A 79 -33.25 43.62 6.08
CA LEU A 79 -33.44 42.87 7.32
C LEU A 79 -34.38 41.67 7.12
N GLN A 80 -35.44 41.83 6.33
CA GLN A 80 -36.32 40.72 5.96
C GLN A 80 -35.58 39.68 5.11
N GLU A 81 -34.76 40.11 4.15
CA GLU A 81 -33.92 39.21 3.35
C GLU A 81 -32.90 38.47 4.24
N TYR A 82 -32.33 39.14 5.23
CA TYR A 82 -31.44 38.51 6.22
C TYR A 82 -32.17 37.45 7.07
N ASP A 83 -33.37 37.75 7.54
CA ASP A 83 -34.19 36.81 8.32
C ASP A 83 -34.63 35.61 7.46
N ASP A 84 -35.00 35.84 6.21
CA ASP A 84 -35.32 34.80 5.24
C ASP A 84 -34.12 33.89 4.97
N LEU A 85 -32.92 34.46 4.77
CA LEU A 85 -31.68 33.71 4.59
C LEU A 85 -31.29 32.92 5.86
N LEU A 86 -31.53 33.48 7.04
CA LEU A 86 -31.36 32.75 8.30
C LEU A 86 -32.31 31.56 8.39
N SER A 87 -33.58 31.72 8.01
CA SER A 87 -34.57 30.64 8.01
C SER A 87 -34.22 29.52 7.01
N GLN A 88 -33.71 29.89 5.82
CA GLN A 88 -33.24 28.94 4.83
C GLN A 88 -32.01 28.17 5.34
N ARG A 89 -31.08 28.88 6.00
CA ARG A 89 -29.91 28.26 6.62
C ARG A 89 -30.32 27.28 7.71
N THR A 90 -31.27 27.62 8.58
CA THR A 90 -31.75 26.71 9.63
C THR A 90 -32.43 25.48 9.02
N ALA A 91 -33.27 25.66 7.99
CA ALA A 91 -33.91 24.55 7.29
C ALA A 91 -32.89 23.60 6.61
N ILE A 92 -31.83 24.15 6.02
CA ILE A 92 -30.74 23.35 5.42
C ILE A 92 -29.99 22.57 6.51
N LEU A 93 -29.69 23.20 7.65
CA LEU A 93 -29.01 22.53 8.76
C LEU A 93 -29.87 21.40 9.35
N GLU A 94 -31.17 21.62 9.54
CA GLU A 94 -32.11 20.59 9.99
C GLU A 94 -32.16 19.41 9.02
N ARG A 95 -32.27 19.68 7.71
CA ARG A 95 -32.23 18.64 6.68
C ARG A 95 -30.89 17.89 6.68
N ASN A 96 -29.79 18.60 6.87
CA ASN A 96 -28.45 18.00 6.96
C ASN A 96 -28.34 17.06 8.17
N LEU A 97 -28.84 17.47 9.33
CA LEU A 97 -28.89 16.62 10.53
C LEU A 97 -29.71 15.35 10.30
N VAL A 98 -30.87 15.45 9.65
CA VAL A 98 -31.70 14.27 9.31
C VAL A 98 -30.95 13.33 8.37
N CYS A 99 -30.25 13.86 7.35
CA CYS A 99 -29.42 13.05 6.45
C CYS A 99 -28.25 12.39 7.17
N GLN A 100 -27.53 13.12 8.03
CA GLN A 100 -26.45 12.59 8.85
C GLN A 100 -26.94 11.46 9.76
N HIS A 101 -28.12 11.63 10.37
CA HIS A 101 -28.73 10.59 11.19
C HIS A 101 -29.06 9.34 10.37
N ARG A 102 -29.67 9.50 9.19
CA ARG A 102 -29.94 8.36 8.27
C ARG A 102 -28.66 7.64 7.83
N ILE A 103 -27.61 8.38 7.53
CA ILE A 103 -26.29 7.84 7.17
C ILE A 103 -25.67 7.09 8.37
N ALA A 104 -25.76 7.66 9.57
CA ALA A 104 -25.27 7.04 10.79
C ALA A 104 -26.01 5.73 11.09
N CYS A 105 -27.34 5.71 10.96
CA CYS A 105 -28.15 4.49 11.08
C CYS A 105 -27.75 3.44 10.04
N HIS A 106 -27.60 3.81 8.77
CA HIS A 106 -27.20 2.90 7.71
C HIS A 106 -25.80 2.31 7.94
N PHE A 107 -24.83 3.12 8.40
CA PHE A 107 -23.50 2.62 8.75
C PHE A 107 -23.48 1.80 10.06
N ALA A 108 -24.39 2.07 11.00
CA ALA A 108 -24.59 1.21 12.16
C ALA A 108 -25.15 -0.16 11.71
N GLU A 109 -26.18 -0.17 10.87
CA GLU A 109 -26.73 -1.40 10.28
C GLU A 109 -25.70 -2.18 9.44
N GLN A 110 -24.83 -1.51 8.67
CA GLN A 110 -23.75 -2.18 7.95
C GLN A 110 -22.71 -2.81 8.88
N ARG A 111 -22.38 -2.17 10.00
CA ARG A 111 -21.48 -2.72 11.03
C ARG A 111 -22.11 -3.94 11.71
N THR A 112 -23.41 -3.88 11.99
CA THR A 112 -24.16 -5.02 12.56
C THR A 112 -24.16 -6.24 11.64
N ARG A 113 -24.35 -6.04 10.32
CA ARG A 113 -24.33 -7.11 9.31
C ARG A 113 -22.94 -7.73 9.11
N LYS A 114 -21.87 -7.00 9.43
CA LYS A 114 -20.48 -7.47 9.36
C LYS A 114 -19.97 -8.08 10.68
N GLY A 115 -20.78 -8.06 11.75
CA GLY A 115 -20.41 -8.61 13.06
C GLY A 115 -19.38 -7.76 13.83
N GLU A 116 -19.24 -6.47 13.50
CA GLU A 116 -18.24 -5.56 14.08
C GLU A 116 -18.73 -4.81 15.36
N ASP A 117 -19.87 -5.22 15.92
CA ASP A 117 -20.68 -4.32 16.77
C ASP A 117 -20.21 -4.07 18.20
N ASN A 118 -19.21 -4.77 18.74
CA ASN A 118 -18.88 -4.63 20.17
C ASN A 118 -17.50 -4.09 20.51
N THR A 119 -16.57 -3.96 19.56
CA THR A 119 -15.20 -3.51 19.87
C THR A 119 -14.92 -2.06 19.46
N ASN A 120 -15.68 -1.52 18.50
CA ASN A 120 -15.36 -0.23 17.86
C ASN A 120 -16.36 0.90 18.13
N ASN A 121 -17.37 0.68 18.98
CA ASN A 121 -18.35 1.72 19.35
C ASN A 121 -17.82 2.76 20.36
N GLN A 122 -16.56 2.64 20.82
CA GLN A 122 -15.88 3.69 21.59
C GLN A 122 -14.99 4.55 20.69
N LEU A 123 -15.57 5.14 19.64
CA LEU A 123 -14.86 6.16 18.84
C LEU A 123 -14.56 7.43 19.65
N THR A 124 -15.18 7.59 20.82
CA THR A 124 -14.78 8.53 21.85
C THR A 124 -14.86 7.84 23.21
N PRO A 125 -13.80 7.90 24.03
CA PRO A 125 -13.88 7.44 25.41
C PRO A 125 -15.04 8.18 26.11
N PRO A 126 -15.87 7.52 26.94
CA PRO A 126 -16.92 8.20 27.72
C PRO A 126 -16.33 9.28 28.64
N GLU A 127 -15.05 9.19 28.95
CA GLU A 127 -14.28 10.23 29.63
C GLU A 127 -14.08 11.48 28.76
N ALA A 128 -13.82 11.33 27.46
CA ALA A 128 -13.66 12.45 26.53
C ALA A 128 -14.97 13.23 26.35
N GLU A 129 -16.11 12.54 26.31
CA GLU A 129 -17.43 13.19 26.29
C GLU A 129 -17.71 13.95 27.60
N ARG A 130 -17.40 13.35 28.76
CA ARG A 130 -17.55 14.03 30.05
C ARG A 130 -16.65 15.27 30.16
N GLN A 131 -15.43 15.18 29.66
CA GLN A 131 -14.50 16.31 29.60
C GLN A 131 -15.02 17.41 28.66
N TYR A 132 -15.54 17.05 27.49
CA TYR A 132 -16.17 17.99 26.57
C TYR A 132 -17.33 18.75 27.24
N TRP A 133 -18.27 18.04 27.86
CA TRP A 133 -19.40 18.68 28.56
C TRP A 133 -18.97 19.50 29.78
N ALA A 134 -17.90 19.12 30.46
CA ALA A 134 -17.30 19.93 31.53
C ALA A 134 -16.71 21.24 30.98
N LEU A 135 -16.01 21.19 29.84
CA LEU A 135 -15.48 22.38 29.16
C LEU A 135 -16.60 23.30 28.64
N VAL A 136 -17.66 22.73 28.07
CA VAL A 136 -18.84 23.49 27.62
C VAL A 136 -19.51 24.22 28.80
N ARG A 137 -19.64 23.58 29.95
CA ARG A 137 -20.16 24.23 31.18
C ARG A 137 -19.25 25.35 31.67
N LYS A 138 -17.93 25.11 31.77
CA LYS A 138 -16.96 26.16 32.12
C LYS A 138 -17.02 27.35 31.17
N LEU A 139 -17.16 27.10 29.87
CA LEU A 139 -17.28 28.14 28.86
C LEU A 139 -18.57 28.94 29.04
N HIS A 140 -19.69 28.27 29.37
CA HIS A 140 -20.95 28.95 29.68
C HIS A 140 -20.84 29.81 30.95
N GLU A 141 -20.22 29.28 32.01
CA GLU A 141 -19.95 30.02 33.25
C GLU A 141 -19.09 31.27 33.00
N GLU A 142 -18.01 31.15 32.22
CA GLU A 142 -17.17 32.29 31.88
C GLU A 142 -17.90 33.31 30.99
N LYS A 143 -18.73 32.85 30.03
CA LYS A 143 -19.58 33.75 29.24
C LYS A 143 -20.54 34.53 30.11
N THR A 144 -21.26 33.86 31.02
CA THR A 144 -22.21 34.54 31.93
C THR A 144 -21.48 35.50 32.88
N ARG A 145 -20.29 35.14 33.37
CA ARG A 145 -19.43 36.01 34.18
C ARG A 145 -19.00 37.27 33.41
N LEU A 146 -18.60 37.14 32.15
CA LEU A 146 -18.24 38.27 31.31
C LEU A 146 -19.44 39.18 31.05
N LEU A 147 -20.61 38.61 30.77
CA LEU A 147 -21.85 39.38 30.58
C LEU A 147 -22.20 40.19 31.84
N ARG A 148 -22.15 39.57 33.02
CA ARG A 148 -22.39 40.28 34.29
C ARG A 148 -21.40 41.42 34.52
N LYS A 149 -20.11 41.20 34.27
CA LYS A 149 -19.08 42.25 34.38
C LYS A 149 -19.32 43.39 33.40
N ARG A 150 -19.77 43.07 32.18
CA ARG A 150 -20.12 44.06 31.17
C ARG A 150 -21.31 44.90 31.60
N GLN A 151 -22.39 44.26 32.05
CA GLN A 151 -23.58 44.95 32.55
C GLN A 151 -23.25 45.87 33.72
N ALA A 152 -22.50 45.37 34.72
CA ALA A 152 -22.06 46.19 35.85
C ALA A 152 -21.18 47.38 35.42
N ALA A 153 -20.33 47.21 34.40
CA ALA A 153 -19.53 48.30 33.85
C ALA A 153 -20.39 49.32 33.08
N GLU A 154 -21.39 48.87 32.32
CA GLU A 154 -22.34 49.72 31.61
C GLU A 154 -23.19 50.54 32.59
N GLU A 155 -23.72 49.91 33.64
CA GLU A 155 -24.45 50.57 34.73
C GLU A 155 -23.56 51.61 35.45
N ALA A 156 -22.32 51.24 35.78
CA ALA A 156 -21.38 52.17 36.40
C ALA A 156 -21.06 53.38 35.49
N LEU A 157 -20.98 53.18 34.18
CA LEU A 157 -20.78 54.28 33.21
C LEU A 157 -21.99 55.20 33.15
N VAL A 158 -23.20 54.67 33.17
CA VAL A 158 -24.44 55.47 33.20
C VAL A 158 -24.48 56.32 34.47
N HIS A 159 -24.27 55.71 35.64
CA HIS A 159 -24.24 56.45 36.91
C HIS A 159 -23.14 57.51 36.97
N LEU A 160 -21.95 57.23 36.43
CA LEU A 160 -20.88 58.23 36.35
C LEU A 160 -21.26 59.39 35.42
N ARG A 161 -21.90 59.12 34.28
CA ARG A 161 -22.38 60.17 33.37
C ARG A 161 -23.41 61.06 34.06
N GLU A 162 -24.45 60.47 34.64
CA GLU A 162 -25.50 61.21 35.36
C GLU A 162 -24.92 62.10 36.47
N ARG A 163 -23.98 61.56 37.25
CA ARG A 163 -23.34 62.28 38.35
C ARG A 163 -22.57 63.51 37.89
N TYR A 164 -21.88 63.43 36.74
CA TYR A 164 -21.04 64.53 36.25
C TYR A 164 -21.73 65.41 35.21
N GLN A 165 -22.88 65.01 34.68
CA GLN A 165 -23.58 65.75 33.62
C GLN A 165 -23.95 67.17 34.08
N GLY A 166 -24.57 67.31 35.26
CA GLY A 166 -24.94 68.63 35.78
C GLY A 166 -23.73 69.55 36.03
N ALA A 167 -22.59 68.99 36.43
CA ALA A 167 -21.35 69.76 36.56
C ALA A 167 -20.79 70.19 35.20
N ILE A 168 -20.88 69.33 34.19
CA ILE A 168 -20.48 69.65 32.82
C ILE A 168 -21.36 70.77 32.26
N ASP A 169 -22.68 70.64 32.40
CA ASP A 169 -23.65 71.62 31.90
C ASP A 169 -23.46 72.97 32.60
N GLY A 170 -23.20 72.98 33.91
CA GLY A 170 -22.89 74.20 34.67
C GLY A 170 -21.59 74.88 34.22
N VAL A 171 -20.53 74.12 33.95
CA VAL A 171 -19.27 74.69 33.43
C VAL A 171 -19.47 75.25 32.01
N LEU A 172 -20.25 74.58 31.16
CA LEU A 172 -20.55 75.09 29.81
C LEU A 172 -21.38 76.37 29.85
N ALA A 173 -22.35 76.48 30.76
CA ALA A 173 -23.11 77.70 30.97
C ALA A 173 -22.21 78.87 31.43
N GLN A 174 -21.34 78.63 32.42
CA GLN A 174 -20.37 79.66 32.88
C GLN A 174 -19.37 80.05 31.78
N GLU A 175 -18.92 79.11 30.95
CA GLU A 175 -18.07 79.42 29.79
C GLU A 175 -18.82 80.28 28.76
N ALA A 176 -20.12 80.06 28.55
CA ALA A 176 -20.96 80.86 27.66
C ALA A 176 -21.19 82.27 28.22
N GLU A 177 -21.59 82.39 29.48
CA GLU A 177 -21.79 83.68 30.17
C GLU A 177 -20.51 84.53 30.13
N PHE A 178 -19.35 83.93 30.37
CA PHE A 178 -18.08 84.64 30.31
C PHE A 178 -17.73 85.14 28.90
N ARG A 179 -18.12 84.40 27.86
CA ARG A 179 -17.94 84.84 26.47
C ARG A 179 -18.85 86.02 26.14
N GLU A 180 -20.10 85.99 26.60
CA GLU A 180 -21.04 87.10 26.46
C GLU A 180 -20.52 88.35 27.18
N PHE A 181 -20.01 88.19 28.40
CA PHE A 181 -19.38 89.28 29.15
C PHE A 181 -18.18 89.91 28.42
N ILE A 182 -17.28 89.10 27.83
CA ILE A 182 -16.19 89.62 27.00
C ILE A 182 -16.73 90.40 25.80
N LYS A 183 -17.79 89.89 25.16
CA LYS A 183 -18.43 90.52 24.01
C LYS A 183 -19.05 91.88 24.39
N GLU A 184 -19.69 91.98 25.55
CA GLU A 184 -20.29 93.22 26.05
C GLU A 184 -19.24 94.28 26.42
N ILE A 185 -18.16 93.88 27.12
CA ILE A 185 -17.07 94.80 27.48
C ILE A 185 -16.36 95.32 26.23
N SER A 186 -16.06 94.44 25.28
CA SER A 186 -15.35 94.81 24.06
C SER A 186 -16.14 95.76 23.16
N GLN A 187 -17.48 95.67 23.16
CA GLN A 187 -18.35 96.64 22.48
C GLN A 187 -18.30 98.04 23.11
N CYS A 188 -18.07 98.11 24.42
CA CYS A 188 -17.92 99.38 25.16
C CYS A 188 -16.48 99.91 25.15
N ALA A 189 -15.50 99.12 24.73
CA ALA A 189 -14.09 99.48 24.73
C ALA A 189 -13.70 100.34 23.52
N SER A 190 -12.84 101.34 23.75
CA SER A 190 -12.26 102.20 22.72
C SER A 190 -10.75 102.30 22.86
N PHE A 191 -10.04 102.50 21.76
CA PHE A 191 -8.59 102.66 21.75
C PHE A 191 -8.17 103.98 22.40
N THR A 192 -7.18 103.94 23.31
CA THR A 192 -6.74 105.10 24.12
C THR A 192 -6.17 106.25 23.30
N HIS A 193 -5.54 105.96 22.16
CA HIS A 193 -4.92 106.98 21.30
C HIS A 193 -5.82 107.49 20.17
N SER A 194 -6.80 106.70 19.71
CA SER A 194 -7.64 107.05 18.56
C SER A 194 -9.12 107.21 18.90
N ASN A 195 -9.56 106.89 20.12
CA ASN A 195 -10.96 106.88 20.59
C ASN A 195 -11.95 106.11 19.69
N HIS A 196 -11.45 105.34 18.72
CA HIS A 196 -12.28 104.48 17.88
C HIS A 196 -12.67 103.23 18.68
N ARG A 197 -13.91 102.76 18.47
CA ARG A 197 -14.38 101.50 19.05
C ARG A 197 -13.75 100.32 18.33
N ILE A 198 -13.62 99.21 19.04
CA ILE A 198 -13.13 97.96 18.45
C ILE A 198 -14.19 97.45 17.44
N PRO A 199 -13.81 97.10 16.20
CA PRO A 199 -14.73 96.51 15.23
C PRO A 199 -15.35 95.22 15.75
N ALA A 200 -16.66 95.04 15.53
CA ALA A 200 -17.37 93.83 15.98
C ALA A 200 -16.83 92.56 15.29
N GLU A 201 -16.31 92.68 14.07
CA GLU A 201 -15.67 91.59 13.33
C GLU A 201 -14.39 91.10 14.02
N ASP A 202 -13.56 92.02 14.49
CA ASP A 202 -12.32 91.70 15.22
C ASP A 202 -12.62 91.01 16.55
N VAL A 203 -13.65 91.49 17.27
CA VAL A 203 -14.12 90.85 18.51
C VAL A 203 -14.62 89.43 18.27
N ASN A 204 -15.45 89.23 17.24
CA ASN A 204 -15.98 87.90 16.93
C ASN A 204 -14.87 86.94 16.48
N SER A 205 -13.92 87.41 15.66
CA SER A 205 -12.77 86.61 15.25
C SER A 205 -11.89 86.19 16.44
N PHE A 206 -11.71 87.09 17.43
CA PHE A 206 -11.02 86.77 18.67
C PHE A 206 -11.75 85.69 19.48
N LEU A 207 -13.07 85.81 19.65
CA LEU A 207 -13.88 84.82 20.37
C LEU A 207 -13.86 83.44 19.70
N GLU A 208 -13.89 83.38 18.37
CA GLU A 208 -13.76 82.12 17.63
C GLU A 208 -12.37 81.48 17.81
N ILE A 209 -11.31 82.28 17.82
CA ILE A 209 -9.95 81.80 18.05
C ILE A 209 -9.82 81.29 19.50
N ASP A 210 -10.34 82.01 20.49
CA ASP A 210 -10.35 81.59 21.90
C ASP A 210 -11.13 80.27 22.07
N GLU A 211 -12.29 80.12 21.44
CA GLU A 211 -13.04 78.87 21.46
C GLU A 211 -12.26 77.70 20.86
N LYS A 212 -11.64 77.90 19.70
CA LYS A 212 -10.80 76.88 19.06
C LYS A 212 -9.62 76.50 19.96
N GLN A 213 -8.95 77.47 20.57
CA GLN A 213 -7.83 77.24 21.49
C GLN A 213 -8.28 76.50 22.76
N ARG A 214 -9.38 76.90 23.40
CA ARG A 214 -9.98 76.19 24.54
C ARG A 214 -10.36 74.76 24.17
N GLY A 215 -10.93 74.55 22.99
CA GLY A 215 -11.21 73.21 22.45
C GLY A 215 -9.95 72.37 22.30
N ASN A 216 -8.85 72.95 21.81
CA ASN A 216 -7.56 72.27 21.70
C ASN A 216 -6.97 71.91 23.08
N ILE A 217 -7.06 72.81 24.06
CA ILE A 217 -6.63 72.56 25.44
C ILE A 217 -7.44 71.40 26.05
N ARG A 218 -8.77 71.39 25.88
CA ARG A 218 -9.63 70.29 26.34
C ARG A 218 -9.22 68.96 25.71
N LYS A 219 -9.02 68.91 24.39
CA LYS A 219 -8.55 67.70 23.67
C LYS A 219 -7.18 67.23 24.19
N ALA A 220 -6.23 68.14 24.38
CA ALA A 220 -4.91 67.82 24.92
C ALA A 220 -4.99 67.28 26.34
N ARG A 221 -5.86 67.86 27.19
CA ARG A 221 -6.08 67.39 28.56
C ARG A 221 -6.68 65.99 28.60
N ILE A 222 -7.69 65.71 27.77
CA ILE A 222 -8.27 64.36 27.64
C ILE A 222 -7.20 63.36 27.23
N ARG A 223 -6.39 63.70 26.21
CA ARG A 223 -5.27 62.85 25.75
C ARG A 223 -4.26 62.60 26.88
N TYR A 224 -3.88 63.63 27.63
CA TYR A 224 -2.99 63.48 28.79
C TYR A 224 -3.58 62.54 29.85
N LEU A 225 -4.87 62.66 30.18
CA LEU A 225 -5.53 61.75 31.13
C LEU A 225 -5.56 60.31 30.61
N GLN A 226 -5.84 60.11 29.32
CA GLN A 226 -5.82 58.80 28.68
C GLN A 226 -4.43 58.15 28.78
N LEU A 227 -3.37 58.86 28.38
CA LEU A 227 -1.99 58.37 28.47
C LEU A 227 -1.56 58.11 29.92
N LYS A 228 -1.95 58.98 30.87
CA LYS A 228 -1.66 58.79 32.29
C LYS A 228 -2.32 57.51 32.82
N ASN A 229 -3.57 57.25 32.44
CA ASN A 229 -4.29 56.04 32.83
C ASN A 229 -3.72 54.79 32.15
N GLU A 230 -3.30 54.88 30.90
CA GLU A 230 -2.59 53.81 30.20
C GLU A 230 -1.25 53.47 30.86
N ALA A 231 -0.43 54.48 31.18
CA ALA A 231 0.82 54.27 31.90
C ALA A 231 0.59 53.62 33.28
N LYS A 232 -0.46 54.01 34.00
CA LYS A 232 -0.86 53.34 35.25
C LYS A 232 -1.26 51.88 35.00
N ARG A 233 -2.08 51.60 33.98
CA ARG A 233 -2.46 50.22 33.61
C ARG A 233 -1.24 49.37 33.26
N LEU A 234 -0.33 49.87 32.43
CA LEU A 234 0.90 49.18 32.06
C LEU A 234 1.80 48.93 33.27
N ARG A 235 1.93 49.90 34.19
CA ARG A 235 2.66 49.70 35.45
C ARG A 235 2.00 48.66 36.35
N HIS A 236 0.67 48.64 36.44
CA HIS A 236 -0.04 47.60 37.19
C HIS A 236 0.13 46.23 36.56
N LEU A 237 0.05 46.12 35.23
CA LEU A 237 0.27 44.87 34.52
C LEU A 237 1.72 44.39 34.66
N ALA A 238 2.69 45.29 34.55
CA ALA A 238 4.09 44.99 34.81
C ALA A 238 4.30 44.55 36.26
N SER A 239 3.69 45.23 37.24
CA SER A 239 3.75 44.86 38.66
C SER A 239 3.04 43.55 38.98
N GLN A 240 1.99 43.17 38.24
CA GLN A 240 1.34 41.86 38.36
C GLN A 240 2.18 40.77 37.68
N GLY A 241 2.86 41.09 36.58
CA GLY A 241 3.79 40.21 35.89
C GLY A 241 5.11 39.99 36.66
N THR A 242 5.60 40.99 37.41
CA THR A 242 6.79 40.88 38.26
C THR A 242 6.49 40.52 39.71
N GLY A 243 5.24 40.69 40.17
CA GLY A 243 4.78 40.32 41.52
C GLY A 243 4.37 38.86 41.68
N GLY A 244 4.44 38.07 40.61
CA GLY A 244 4.09 36.65 40.60
C GLY A 244 5.30 35.73 40.85
N GLY A 245 5.88 35.76 42.04
CA GLY A 245 6.98 34.86 42.43
C GLY A 245 6.65 33.35 42.34
N SER A 246 5.38 32.97 42.19
CA SER A 246 4.96 31.58 41.92
C SER A 246 4.82 31.24 40.43
N SER A 247 4.65 32.24 39.55
CA SER A 247 4.52 32.00 38.11
C SER A 247 5.88 31.78 37.46
N ASP A 248 6.89 32.52 37.88
CA ASP A 248 8.26 32.41 37.35
C ASP A 248 8.91 31.08 37.76
N GLY A 249 8.65 30.63 39.00
CA GLY A 249 9.08 29.30 39.47
C GLY A 249 8.38 28.15 38.74
N MET A 250 7.08 28.27 38.43
CA MET A 250 6.36 27.26 37.65
C MET A 250 6.92 27.14 36.23
N TYR A 251 7.09 28.26 35.52
CA TYR A 251 7.67 28.24 34.18
C TYR A 251 9.12 27.74 34.17
N LEU A 252 9.89 28.04 35.22
CA LEU A 252 11.23 27.52 35.38
C LEU A 252 11.23 25.99 35.59
N ILE A 253 10.30 25.47 36.40
CA ILE A 253 10.12 24.02 36.60
C ILE A 253 9.72 23.35 35.27
N ASP A 254 8.77 23.92 34.53
CA ASP A 254 8.36 23.38 33.23
C ASP A 254 9.54 23.36 32.23
N LEU A 255 10.36 24.42 32.23
CA LEU A 255 11.55 24.51 31.38
C LEU A 255 12.63 23.48 31.80
N GLU A 256 12.86 23.30 33.10
CA GLU A 256 13.77 22.28 33.62
C GLU A 256 13.27 20.87 33.32
N GLN A 257 11.97 20.61 33.45
CA GLN A 257 11.37 19.34 33.09
C GLN A 257 11.54 19.06 31.58
N LEU A 258 11.24 20.03 30.72
CA LEU A 258 11.45 19.88 29.27
C LEU A 258 12.92 19.62 28.92
N LYS A 259 13.87 20.20 29.65
CA LYS A 259 15.29 19.90 29.48
C LYS A 259 15.62 18.46 29.88
N ILE A 260 15.10 17.97 31.00
CA ILE A 260 15.29 16.59 31.44
C ILE A 260 14.68 15.60 30.44
N GLU A 261 13.46 15.89 29.97
CA GLU A 261 12.78 15.07 28.96
C GLU A 261 13.55 15.05 27.65
N ASN A 262 14.05 16.20 27.18
CA ASN A 262 14.87 16.27 25.96
C ASN A 262 16.19 15.49 26.12
N ALA A 263 16.86 15.60 27.26
CA ALA A 263 18.06 14.83 27.56
C ALA A 263 17.80 13.32 27.55
N ASN A 264 16.72 12.86 28.18
CA ASN A 264 16.31 11.45 28.19
C ASN A 264 15.94 10.95 26.78
N LEU A 265 15.24 11.76 25.99
CA LEU A 265 14.93 11.42 24.59
C LEU A 265 16.21 11.32 23.75
N ASN A 266 17.18 12.21 23.95
CA ASN A 266 18.47 12.14 23.26
C ASN A 266 19.26 10.89 23.67
N GLU A 267 19.30 10.55 24.96
CA GLU A 267 19.92 9.30 25.44
C GLU A 267 19.28 8.07 24.78
N LYS A 268 17.94 8.03 24.71
CA LYS A 268 17.23 6.95 23.99
C LYS A 268 17.56 6.91 22.50
N ILE A 269 17.70 8.06 21.85
CA ILE A 269 18.11 8.13 20.43
C ILE A 269 19.53 7.58 20.27
N GLU A 270 20.46 7.95 21.16
CA GLU A 270 21.83 7.44 21.15
C GLU A 270 21.87 5.92 21.37
N GLU A 271 21.13 5.39 22.35
CA GLU A 271 21.01 3.94 22.55
C GLU A 271 20.49 3.22 21.30
N ARG A 272 19.43 3.75 20.67
CA ARG A 272 18.87 3.15 19.44
C ARG A 272 19.84 3.25 18.28
N ASN A 273 20.60 4.32 18.17
CA ASN A 273 21.65 4.47 17.16
C ASN A 273 22.76 3.43 17.36
N ASP A 274 23.18 3.18 18.59
CA ASP A 274 24.15 2.14 18.93
C ASP A 274 23.61 0.74 18.60
N ASP A 275 22.34 0.48 18.90
CA ASP A 275 21.68 -0.79 18.54
C ASP A 275 21.61 -0.97 17.02
N ILE A 276 21.28 0.08 16.26
CA ILE A 276 21.33 0.08 14.79
C ILE A 276 22.75 -0.21 14.30
N ALA A 277 23.78 0.40 14.89
CA ALA A 277 25.18 0.16 14.52
C ALA A 277 25.62 -1.29 14.84
N LYS A 278 25.16 -1.87 15.95
CA LYS A 278 25.37 -3.30 16.27
C LYS A 278 24.66 -4.20 15.26
N LEU A 279 23.40 -3.89 14.90
CA LEU A 279 22.65 -4.66 13.91
C LEU A 279 23.28 -4.61 12.53
N ARG A 280 23.74 -3.43 12.07
CA ARG A 280 24.48 -3.30 10.80
C ARG A 280 25.72 -4.17 10.78
N ARG A 281 26.52 -4.17 11.86
CA ARG A 281 27.68 -5.07 12.00
C ARG A 281 27.29 -6.54 11.90
N LYS A 282 26.22 -6.96 12.61
CA LYS A 282 25.69 -8.33 12.53
C LYS A 282 25.27 -8.68 11.11
N VAL A 283 24.55 -7.81 10.41
CA VAL A 283 24.15 -8.03 9.01
C VAL A 283 25.37 -8.23 8.12
N THR A 284 26.38 -7.35 8.21
CA THR A 284 27.62 -7.48 7.42
C THR A 284 28.33 -8.81 7.69
N THR A 285 28.49 -9.21 8.96
CA THR A 285 29.08 -10.51 9.32
C THR A 285 28.26 -11.66 8.75
N THR A 286 26.93 -11.59 8.82
CA THR A 286 26.03 -12.63 8.32
C THR A 286 26.14 -12.75 6.79
N VAL A 287 26.24 -11.62 6.09
CA VAL A 287 26.48 -11.59 4.64
C VAL A 287 27.80 -12.26 4.29
N HIS A 288 28.90 -11.95 5.00
CA HIS A 288 30.19 -12.63 4.77
C HIS A 288 30.09 -14.15 4.98
N VAL A 289 29.43 -14.59 6.06
CA VAL A 289 29.22 -16.03 6.32
C VAL A 289 28.39 -16.67 5.21
N LEU A 290 27.32 -16.02 4.77
CA LEU A 290 26.50 -16.51 3.65
C LEU A 290 27.29 -16.58 2.34
N THR A 291 28.15 -15.60 2.07
CA THR A 291 29.05 -15.62 0.90
C THR A 291 30.00 -16.82 0.96
N HIS A 292 30.69 -17.03 2.09
CA HIS A 292 31.56 -18.19 2.25
C HIS A 292 30.81 -19.53 2.18
N MET A 293 29.59 -19.60 2.71
CA MET A 293 28.75 -20.79 2.58
C MET A 293 28.35 -21.04 1.13
N ARG A 294 28.02 -19.98 0.38
CA ARG A 294 27.70 -20.07 -1.06
C ARG A 294 28.89 -20.58 -1.86
N GLU A 295 30.08 -20.02 -1.65
CA GLU A 295 31.33 -20.45 -2.30
C GLU A 295 31.64 -21.93 -2.02
N LYS A 296 31.59 -22.35 -0.75
CA LYS A 296 31.81 -23.76 -0.36
C LYS A 296 30.80 -24.69 -1.00
N LEU A 297 29.55 -24.26 -1.09
CA LEU A 297 28.48 -25.04 -1.67
C LEU A 297 28.66 -25.16 -3.19
N GLU A 298 29.07 -24.10 -3.87
CA GLU A 298 29.41 -24.10 -5.29
C GLU A 298 30.57 -25.05 -5.59
N PHE A 299 31.66 -24.98 -4.81
CA PHE A 299 32.78 -25.94 -4.90
C PHE A 299 32.30 -27.40 -4.74
N LYS A 300 31.43 -27.67 -3.75
CA LYS A 300 30.88 -29.02 -3.55
C LYS A 300 29.92 -29.45 -4.66
N ARG A 301 29.22 -28.51 -5.32
CA ARG A 301 28.40 -28.83 -6.49
C ARG A 301 29.25 -29.22 -7.69
N GLU A 302 30.36 -28.51 -7.93
CA GLU A 302 31.31 -28.84 -8.97
C GLU A 302 31.93 -30.22 -8.75
N GLU A 303 32.42 -30.50 -7.54
CA GLU A 303 32.94 -31.83 -7.16
C GLU A 303 31.89 -32.94 -7.34
N ASN A 304 30.62 -32.68 -6.98
CA ASN A 304 29.55 -33.65 -7.20
C ASN A 304 29.27 -33.89 -8.68
N ALA A 305 29.34 -32.85 -9.51
CA ALA A 305 29.16 -32.96 -10.95
C ALA A 305 30.29 -33.79 -11.59
N GLU A 306 31.54 -33.57 -11.17
CA GLU A 306 32.69 -34.38 -11.60
C GLU A 306 32.53 -35.85 -11.20
N LEU A 307 32.14 -36.13 -9.96
CA LEU A 307 31.89 -37.49 -9.49
C LEU A 307 30.76 -38.16 -10.26
N ARG A 308 29.67 -37.44 -10.58
CA ARG A 308 28.59 -37.96 -11.43
C ARG A 308 29.08 -38.30 -12.83
N PHE A 309 29.95 -37.47 -13.41
CA PHE A 309 30.57 -37.76 -14.69
C PHE A 309 31.44 -39.02 -14.63
N GLN A 310 32.25 -39.18 -13.59
CA GLN A 310 33.06 -40.39 -13.37
C GLN A 310 32.19 -41.64 -13.22
N VAL A 311 31.08 -41.57 -12.47
CA VAL A 311 30.13 -42.68 -12.34
C VAL A 311 29.54 -43.05 -13.69
N ALA A 312 29.09 -42.06 -14.48
CA ALA A 312 28.54 -42.30 -15.80
C ALA A 312 29.56 -42.96 -16.76
N ALA A 313 30.82 -42.51 -16.72
CA ALA A 313 31.90 -43.11 -17.51
C ALA A 313 32.15 -44.59 -17.12
N VAL A 314 32.19 -44.89 -15.82
CA VAL A 314 32.35 -46.27 -15.33
C VAL A 314 31.14 -47.14 -15.67
N GLU A 315 29.93 -46.59 -15.62
CA GLU A 315 28.71 -47.30 -16.05
C GLU A 315 28.74 -47.63 -17.55
N GLU A 316 29.23 -46.71 -18.38
CA GLU A 316 29.44 -46.95 -19.81
C GLU A 316 30.49 -48.04 -20.05
N GLU A 317 31.64 -47.97 -19.40
CA GLU A 317 32.67 -49.02 -19.46
C GLU A 317 32.12 -50.38 -19.02
N LEU A 318 31.37 -50.43 -17.92
CA LEU A 318 30.75 -51.64 -17.40
C LEU A 318 29.71 -52.19 -18.39
N SER A 319 28.93 -51.33 -19.03
CA SER A 319 27.98 -51.73 -20.07
C SER A 319 28.71 -52.34 -21.28
N GLY A 320 29.82 -51.73 -21.72
CA GLY A 320 30.66 -52.27 -22.79
C GLY A 320 31.26 -53.64 -22.46
N VAL A 321 31.74 -53.83 -21.22
CA VAL A 321 32.24 -55.14 -20.75
C VAL A 321 31.12 -56.18 -20.68
N ARG A 322 29.91 -55.80 -20.24
CA ARG A 322 28.74 -56.68 -20.22
C ARG A 322 28.36 -57.14 -21.63
N ASP A 323 28.39 -56.24 -22.61
CA ASP A 323 28.11 -56.56 -24.01
C ASP A 323 29.17 -57.49 -24.61
N GLN A 324 30.46 -57.24 -24.35
CA GLN A 324 31.55 -58.12 -24.77
C GLN A 324 31.39 -59.53 -24.15
N LEU A 325 31.03 -59.60 -22.87
CA LEU A 325 30.77 -60.88 -22.19
C LEU A 325 29.57 -61.60 -22.83
N ALA A 326 28.49 -60.89 -23.15
CA ALA A 326 27.32 -61.47 -23.82
C ALA A 326 27.68 -62.02 -25.22
N GLN A 327 28.47 -61.27 -26.00
CA GLN A 327 28.97 -61.73 -27.31
C GLN A 327 29.90 -62.95 -27.18
N SER A 328 30.76 -62.98 -26.16
CA SER A 328 31.65 -64.11 -25.89
C SER A 328 30.86 -65.37 -25.48
N LYS A 329 29.85 -65.21 -24.62
CA LYS A 329 28.90 -66.30 -24.26
C LYS A 329 28.19 -66.83 -25.50
N LYS A 330 27.63 -65.94 -26.34
CA LYS A 330 26.96 -66.34 -27.58
C LYS A 330 27.88 -67.12 -28.53
N ARG A 331 29.12 -66.64 -28.74
CA ARG A 331 30.13 -67.36 -29.54
C ARG A 331 30.44 -68.74 -28.95
N ARG A 332 30.61 -68.84 -27.63
CA ARG A 332 30.81 -70.12 -26.95
C ARG A 332 29.64 -71.07 -27.21
N ASP A 333 28.40 -70.59 -27.08
CA ASP A 333 27.20 -71.40 -27.28
C ASP A 333 27.05 -71.84 -28.74
N GLU A 334 27.41 -70.99 -29.71
CA GLU A 334 27.50 -71.35 -31.13
C GLU A 334 28.53 -72.46 -31.38
N PHE A 335 29.72 -72.37 -30.78
CA PHE A 335 30.73 -73.44 -30.88
C PHE A 335 30.28 -74.73 -30.20
N LEU A 336 29.64 -74.66 -29.03
CA LEU A 336 29.07 -75.83 -28.35
C LEU A 336 28.00 -76.51 -29.21
N ASN A 337 27.07 -75.73 -29.76
CA ASN A 337 26.03 -76.25 -30.66
C ASN A 337 26.62 -76.84 -31.95
N SER A 338 27.65 -76.21 -32.52
CA SER A 338 28.37 -76.76 -33.68
C SER A 338 29.09 -78.07 -33.33
N ASN A 339 29.75 -78.14 -32.17
CA ASN A 339 30.40 -79.36 -31.69
C ASN A 339 29.38 -80.49 -31.47
N LEU A 340 28.23 -80.18 -30.86
CA LEU A 340 27.11 -81.11 -30.71
C LEU A 340 26.63 -81.62 -32.07
N ARG A 341 26.36 -80.74 -33.04
CA ARG A 341 25.95 -81.13 -34.40
C ARG A 341 26.99 -82.00 -35.12
N MET A 342 28.28 -81.73 -34.93
CA MET A 342 29.35 -82.57 -35.50
C MET A 342 29.35 -83.96 -34.87
N ARG A 343 29.21 -84.05 -33.54
CA ARG A 343 29.09 -85.33 -32.82
C ARG A 343 27.84 -86.10 -33.23
N GLU A 344 26.71 -85.43 -33.48
CA GLU A 344 25.49 -86.07 -33.99
C GLU A 344 25.70 -86.67 -35.40
N LYS A 345 26.34 -85.94 -36.30
CA LYS A 345 26.61 -86.43 -37.67
C LYS A 345 27.67 -87.52 -37.73
N ILE A 346 28.68 -87.45 -36.86
CA ILE A 346 29.79 -88.40 -36.81
C ILE A 346 30.00 -88.78 -35.33
N PRO A 347 29.30 -89.82 -34.84
CA PRO A 347 29.33 -90.20 -33.42
C PRO A 347 30.71 -90.57 -32.88
N LEU A 348 31.62 -90.95 -33.78
CA LEU A 348 33.01 -91.30 -33.46
C LEU A 348 33.93 -90.08 -33.27
N VAL A 349 33.47 -88.87 -33.61
CA VAL A 349 34.26 -87.64 -33.46
C VAL A 349 34.38 -87.28 -31.98
N GLY A 350 35.61 -87.26 -31.49
CA GLY A 350 35.97 -86.94 -30.11
C GLY A 350 36.27 -88.15 -29.21
N SER A 351 36.10 -89.38 -29.71
CA SER A 351 36.50 -90.61 -29.03
C SER A 351 37.62 -91.30 -29.79
N GLU A 352 38.86 -90.89 -29.54
CA GLU A 352 40.06 -91.37 -30.24
C GLU A 352 40.21 -92.90 -30.17
N ASN A 353 40.01 -93.48 -28.98
CA ASN A 353 40.08 -94.94 -28.79
C ASN A 353 39.09 -95.70 -29.67
N LEU A 354 37.88 -95.17 -29.86
CA LEU A 354 36.84 -95.82 -30.66
C LEU A 354 37.11 -95.66 -32.16
N LEU A 355 37.72 -94.55 -32.57
CA LEU A 355 38.21 -94.32 -33.93
C LEU A 355 39.32 -95.33 -34.28
N ILE A 356 40.28 -95.50 -33.37
CA ILE A 356 41.38 -96.47 -33.51
C ILE A 356 40.82 -97.90 -33.60
N ASP A 357 39.87 -98.29 -32.74
CA ASP A 357 39.25 -99.62 -32.81
C ASP A 357 38.49 -99.83 -34.13
N TYR A 358 37.78 -98.80 -34.61
CA TYR A 358 37.11 -98.85 -35.92
C TYR A 358 38.11 -99.03 -37.07
N GLU A 359 39.23 -98.30 -37.06
CA GLU A 359 40.30 -98.45 -38.07
C GLU A 359 40.93 -99.85 -38.02
N GLN A 360 41.23 -100.36 -36.83
CA GLN A 360 41.77 -101.71 -36.66
C GLN A 360 40.77 -102.76 -37.14
N ARG A 361 39.48 -102.63 -36.80
CA ARG A 361 38.44 -103.56 -37.23
C ARG A 361 38.22 -103.49 -38.73
N LYS A 362 38.26 -102.31 -39.34
CA LYS A 362 38.22 -102.12 -40.80
C LYS A 362 39.40 -102.79 -41.49
N ALA A 363 40.61 -102.67 -40.93
CA ALA A 363 41.80 -103.34 -41.43
C ALA A 363 41.65 -104.87 -41.35
N ARG A 364 41.19 -105.41 -40.21
CA ARG A 364 40.91 -106.85 -40.03
C ARG A 364 39.84 -107.37 -41.00
N ILE A 365 38.79 -106.59 -41.28
CA ILE A 365 37.75 -106.94 -42.27
C ILE A 365 38.35 -106.99 -43.67
N ASN A 366 39.19 -106.02 -44.04
CA ASN A 366 39.87 -106.03 -45.34
C ASN A 366 40.80 -107.23 -45.48
N GLU A 367 41.57 -107.55 -44.44
CA GLU A 367 42.40 -108.75 -44.42
C GLU A 367 41.55 -110.02 -44.59
N SER A 368 40.42 -110.10 -43.89
CA SER A 368 39.47 -111.22 -44.03
C SER A 368 38.88 -111.30 -45.45
N ARG A 369 38.58 -110.16 -46.09
CA ARG A 369 38.12 -110.11 -47.49
C ARG A 369 39.19 -110.62 -48.45
N ILE A 370 40.44 -110.23 -48.27
CA ILE A 370 41.57 -110.73 -49.07
C ILE A 370 41.67 -112.25 -48.91
N ARG A 371 41.62 -112.75 -47.66
CA ARG A 371 41.64 -114.20 -47.40
C ARG A 371 40.47 -114.94 -48.04
N VAL A 372 39.27 -114.36 -48.07
CA VAL A 372 38.12 -114.95 -48.78
C VAL A 372 38.42 -115.06 -50.27
N VAL A 373 38.97 -114.02 -50.89
CA VAL A 373 39.38 -114.05 -52.30
C VAL A 373 40.43 -115.15 -52.54
N ASP A 374 41.46 -115.23 -51.69
CA ASP A 374 42.49 -116.27 -51.79
C ASP A 374 41.91 -117.69 -51.61
N LEU A 375 40.99 -117.87 -50.67
CA LEU A 375 40.28 -119.13 -50.46
C LEU A 375 39.37 -119.49 -51.66
N THR A 376 38.72 -118.51 -52.29
CA THR A 376 37.96 -118.77 -53.51
C THR A 376 38.87 -119.14 -54.68
N ASN A 377 40.04 -118.50 -54.81
CA ASN A 377 41.02 -118.82 -55.85
C ASN A 377 41.57 -120.25 -55.65
N THR A 378 41.96 -120.60 -54.43
CA THR A 378 42.40 -121.97 -54.10
C THR A 378 41.28 -122.99 -54.28
N HIS A 379 40.02 -122.66 -53.96
CA HIS A 379 38.90 -123.54 -54.25
C HIS A 379 38.69 -123.74 -55.76
N VAL A 380 38.79 -122.67 -56.56
CA VAL A 380 38.75 -122.75 -58.03
C VAL A 380 39.88 -123.62 -58.57
N GLU A 381 41.09 -123.51 -58.03
CA GLU A 381 42.24 -124.36 -58.38
C GLU A 381 42.01 -125.82 -58.02
N LEU A 382 41.52 -126.11 -56.81
CA LEU A 382 41.19 -127.47 -56.38
C LEU A 382 40.05 -128.07 -57.21
N VAL A 383 39.02 -127.29 -57.56
CA VAL A 383 37.95 -127.74 -58.46
C VAL A 383 38.49 -128.03 -59.86
N LYS A 384 39.45 -127.24 -60.36
CA LYS A 384 40.16 -127.56 -61.62
C LYS A 384 40.95 -128.86 -61.51
N GLN A 385 41.64 -129.09 -60.38
CA GLN A 385 42.36 -130.35 -60.12
C GLN A 385 41.40 -131.53 -60.04
N ILE A 386 40.27 -131.41 -59.35
CA ILE A 386 39.23 -132.47 -59.28
C ILE A 386 38.67 -132.75 -60.67
N LYS A 387 38.42 -131.72 -61.50
CA LYS A 387 38.00 -131.91 -62.91
C LYS A 387 39.07 -132.65 -63.73
N LYS A 388 40.35 -132.37 -63.48
CA LYS A 388 41.45 -133.08 -64.14
C LYS A 388 41.51 -134.55 -63.71
N TYR A 389 41.49 -134.82 -62.40
CA TYR A 389 41.49 -136.19 -61.89
C TYR A 389 40.23 -136.98 -62.29
N THR A 390 39.06 -136.34 -62.36
CA THR A 390 37.85 -136.99 -62.89
C THR A 390 37.96 -137.32 -64.37
N SER A 391 38.58 -136.45 -65.19
CA SER A 391 38.89 -136.79 -66.58
C SER A 391 39.94 -137.89 -66.74
N GLU A 392 40.93 -137.97 -65.84
CA GLU A 392 41.92 -139.05 -65.79
C GLU A 392 41.27 -140.38 -65.34
N VAL A 393 40.34 -140.35 -64.40
CA VAL A 393 39.54 -141.51 -63.98
C VAL A 393 38.57 -141.95 -65.09
N GLU A 394 37.98 -141.03 -65.85
CA GLU A 394 37.16 -141.35 -67.03
C GLU A 394 37.99 -141.94 -68.19
N GLN A 395 39.24 -141.49 -68.36
CA GLN A 395 40.20 -142.11 -69.29
C GLN A 395 40.60 -143.52 -68.84
N LEU A 396 40.91 -143.71 -67.55
CA LEU A 396 41.23 -145.03 -66.98
C LEU A 396 40.02 -145.97 -67.01
N LEU A 397 38.80 -145.48 -66.81
CA LEU A 397 37.56 -146.27 -66.99
C LEU A 397 37.30 -146.63 -68.45
N ARG A 398 37.73 -145.79 -69.42
CA ARG A 398 37.71 -146.16 -70.85
C ARG A 398 38.78 -147.21 -71.17
N GLU A 399 39.97 -147.14 -70.58
CA GLU A 399 41.03 -148.15 -70.74
C GLU A 399 40.65 -149.51 -70.10
N LEU A 400 39.87 -149.49 -69.01
CA LEU A 400 39.30 -150.70 -68.39
C LEU A 400 38.12 -151.32 -69.17
N SER A 401 37.60 -150.65 -70.21
CA SER A 401 36.47 -151.13 -71.03
C SER A 401 36.90 -151.92 -72.29
N HIS A 402 38.20 -152.20 -72.47
CA HIS A 402 38.72 -153.11 -73.50
C HIS A 402 39.45 -154.31 -72.86
N TYR A 403 38.64 -155.33 -72.59
CA TYR A 403 38.92 -156.66 -72.05
C TYR A 403 40.04 -157.47 -72.77
N PRO A 404 40.59 -158.56 -72.16
CA PRO A 404 39.93 -159.87 -72.26
C PRO A 404 39.85 -160.67 -70.94
N THR A 405 38.72 -161.36 -70.78
CA THR A 405 38.32 -162.22 -69.65
C THR A 405 39.08 -163.55 -69.62
N THR A 406 39.63 -163.92 -68.45
CA THR A 406 39.77 -165.30 -67.89
C THR A 406 40.04 -165.21 -66.36
N SER A 407 39.02 -165.20 -65.49
CA SER A 407 38.38 -166.29 -64.70
C SER A 407 39.19 -166.92 -63.54
N ALA A 408 38.76 -166.77 -62.27
CA ALA A 408 39.01 -167.62 -61.07
C ALA A 408 38.79 -166.81 -59.77
N THR A 409 37.76 -167.01 -58.92
CA THR A 409 37.41 -168.05 -57.91
C THR A 409 38.24 -168.07 -56.60
N ALA A 410 37.50 -168.07 -55.46
CA ALA A 410 37.89 -168.13 -54.03
C ALA A 410 38.29 -166.77 -53.41
N HIS A 411 37.74 -166.27 -52.30
CA HIS A 411 37.14 -166.88 -51.10
C HIS A 411 35.99 -166.02 -50.53
#